data_AF-A0A1D1VBM4-F1
#
_entry.id   AF-A0A1D1VBM4-F1
#
_cell.length_a   1.000
_cell.length_b   1.000
_cell.length_c   1.000
_cell.angle_alpha   90.00
_cell.angle_beta   90.00
_cell.angle_gamma   90.00
#
_symmetry.space_group_name_H-M   'P 1'
#
loop_
_entity.id
_entity.type
_entity.pdbx_description
1 polymer ?
#
loop_
_entity_poly.entity_id
_entity_poly.type
_entity_poly.pdbx_seq_one_letter_code
_entity_poly.pdbx_strand_id
1 'polypeptide(L)' 'MASVYTADNMDNVLPEKAKCARCGYPAKQRCSGCKMEWYCRRQCQVQQWPKHKKVCSQMSAVTDTA' A
#
# COMPACT_ATOMS: atom_id res chain seq x y z
N MET A 1 15.51 -35.26 -27.30
CA MET A 1 16.64 -34.62 -26.60
C MET A 1 16.05 -33.90 -25.40
N ALA A 2 16.23 -34.52 -24.24
CA ALA A 2 15.85 -33.98 -22.96
C ALA A 2 16.67 -32.73 -22.63
N SER A 3 16.18 -32.00 -21.63
CA SER A 3 16.85 -30.89 -20.93
C SER A 3 16.51 -29.50 -21.46
N VAL A 4 15.48 -28.90 -20.83
CA VAL A 4 15.68 -27.64 -20.10
C VAL A 4 14.72 -27.61 -18.89
N TYR A 5 15.07 -28.38 -17.85
CA TYR A 5 14.71 -27.97 -16.50
C TYR A 5 15.68 -26.85 -16.11
N THR A 6 15.33 -25.59 -16.42
CA THR A 6 16.02 -24.45 -15.80
C THR A 6 15.25 -24.07 -14.55
N ALA A 7 15.67 -24.69 -13.45
CA ALA A 7 15.18 -24.48 -12.10
C ALA A 7 15.81 -23.24 -11.46
N ASP A 8 15.76 -22.06 -12.09
CA ASP A 8 16.34 -20.84 -11.53
C ASP A 8 15.62 -19.59 -12.05
N ASN A 9 14.44 -19.32 -11.51
CA ASN A 9 13.90 -17.96 -11.52
C ASN A 9 13.32 -17.69 -10.14
N MET A 10 14.22 -17.47 -9.17
CA MET A 10 13.86 -16.81 -7.92
C MET A 10 13.61 -15.34 -8.27
N ASP A 11 12.45 -15.07 -8.86
CA ASP A 11 11.98 -13.74 -9.15
C ASP A 11 12.08 -12.92 -7.87
N ASN A 12 13.08 -12.04 -7.83
CA ASN A 12 13.23 -11.01 -6.84
C ASN A 12 12.10 -10.01 -7.09
N VAL A 13 10.90 -10.38 -6.62
CA VAL A 13 9.71 -9.53 -6.62
C VAL A 13 10.00 -8.42 -5.64
N LEU A 14 10.69 -7.39 -6.10
CA LEU A 14 10.86 -6.14 -5.37
C LEU A 14 9.46 -5.71 -4.91
N PRO A 15 9.23 -5.48 -3.61
CA PRO A 15 7.92 -5.10 -3.13
C PRO A 15 7.52 -3.81 -3.84
N GLU A 16 6.42 -3.85 -4.60
CA GLU A 16 5.90 -2.68 -5.29
C GLU A 16 5.77 -1.55 -4.28
N LYS A 17 6.49 -0.44 -4.52
CA LYS A 17 6.41 0.73 -3.66
C LYS A 17 4.95 1.15 -3.57
N ALA A 18 4.44 1.26 -2.35
CA ALA A 18 3.06 1.68 -2.12
C ALA A 18 2.77 2.99 -2.87
N LYS A 19 1.62 3.07 -3.52
CA LYS A 19 1.23 4.23 -4.36
C LYS A 19 0.26 5.10 -3.58
N CYS A 20 0.29 6.40 -3.83
CA CYS A 20 -0.62 7.34 -3.21
C CYS A 20 -2.03 7.15 -3.75
N ALA A 21 -3.00 6.86 -2.89
CA ALA A 21 -4.40 6.68 -3.27
C ALA A 21 -5.03 7.89 -3.98
N ARG A 22 -4.44 9.08 -3.83
CA ARG A 22 -4.90 10.29 -4.52
C ARG A 22 -4.32 10.47 -5.92
N CYS A 23 -3.00 10.36 -6.05
CA CYS A 23 -2.27 10.85 -7.22
C CYS A 23 -1.34 9.81 -7.85
N GLY A 24 -1.31 8.58 -7.35
CA GLY A 24 -0.52 7.47 -7.91
C GLY A 24 0.98 7.53 -7.67
N TYR A 25 1.54 8.69 -7.28
CA TYR A 25 2.95 8.82 -6.94
C TYR A 25 3.37 7.93 -5.76
N PRO A 26 4.66 7.57 -5.64
CA PRO A 26 5.16 6.77 -4.52
C PRO A 26 4.75 7.37 -3.17
N ALA A 27 4.07 6.56 -2.38
CA ALA A 27 3.66 6.89 -1.04
C ALA A 27 4.84 6.74 -0.09
N LYS A 28 4.92 7.67 0.88
CA LYS A 28 5.95 7.65 1.93
C LYS A 28 5.35 7.47 3.32
N GLN A 29 4.04 7.68 3.44
CA GLN A 29 3.36 7.70 4.72
C GLN A 29 1.97 7.08 4.62
N ARG A 30 1.55 6.46 5.72
CA ARG A 30 0.20 5.90 5.88
C ARG A 30 -0.68 6.87 6.64
N CYS A 31 -2.00 6.70 6.52
CA CYS A 31 -2.94 7.40 7.39
C CYS A 31 -2.60 7.09 8.87
N SER A 32 -2.43 8.12 9.69
CA SER A 32 -2.09 7.95 11.11
C SER A 32 -3.19 7.29 11.95
N GLY A 33 -4.45 7.41 11.52
CA GLY A 33 -5.60 6.84 12.22
C GLY A 33 -5.76 5.34 11.99
N CYS A 34 -5.86 4.92 10.72
CA CYS A 34 -6.12 3.52 10.38
C CYS A 34 -4.89 2.73 9.91
N LYS A 35 -3.78 3.41 9.55
CA LYS A 35 -2.55 2.79 9.04
C LYS A 35 -2.72 1.79 7.86
N MET A 36 -3.85 1.82 7.13
CA MET A 36 -4.03 1.04 5.89
C MET A 36 -3.73 1.83 4.63
N GLU A 37 -4.27 3.05 4.52
CA GLU A 37 -4.21 3.78 3.26
C GLU A 37 -2.92 4.58 3.12
N TRP A 38 -2.35 4.56 1.91
CA TRP A 38 -1.05 5.15 1.60
C TRP A 38 -1.16 6.49 0.87
N TYR A 39 -0.32 7.43 1.28
CA TYR A 39 -0.26 8.78 0.73
C TYR A 39 1.20 9.24 0.52
N CYS A 40 1.42 10.03 -0.53
CA CYS A 40 2.73 10.64 -0.76
C CYS A 40 3.02 11.78 0.23
N ARG A 41 2.00 12.55 0.63
CA ARG A 41 2.09 13.71 1.55
C ARG A 41 0.76 13.97 2.26
N ARG A 42 0.80 14.75 3.35
CA ARG A 42 -0.37 15.10 4.17
C ARG A 42 -1.48 15.78 3.35
N GLN A 43 -1.09 16.63 2.41
CA GLN A 43 -2.04 17.31 1.51
C GLN A 43 -2.91 16.31 0.73
N CYS A 44 -2.32 15.21 0.24
CA CYS A 44 -3.09 14.20 -0.48
C CYS A 44 -4.06 13.43 0.41
N GLN A 45 -3.67 13.18 1.67
CA GLN A 45 -4.53 12.57 2.67
C GLN A 45 -5.72 13.47 3.03
N VAL A 46 -5.50 14.79 3.24
CA VAL A 46 -6.60 15.75 3.54
C VAL A 46 -7.57 15.82 2.37
N GLN A 47 -7.06 15.88 1.14
CA GLN A 47 -7.92 15.98 -0.04
C GLN A 47 -8.73 14.70 -0.31
N GLN A 48 -8.17 13.53 -0.02
CA GLN A 48 -8.93 12.26 -0.09
C GLN A 48 -9.76 11.98 1.17
N TRP A 49 -9.64 12.79 2.23
CA TRP A 49 -10.33 12.56 3.51
C TRP A 49 -11.85 12.38 3.38
N PRO A 50 -12.59 13.14 2.55
CA PRO A 50 -14.03 12.93 2.40
C PRO A 50 -14.41 11.51 1.96
N LYS A 51 -13.57 10.89 1.12
CA LYS A 51 -13.74 9.49 0.68
C LYS A 51 -13.18 8.52 1.70
N HIS A 52 -11.99 8.81 2.23
CA HIS A 52 -11.26 7.94 3.15
C HIS A 52 -11.93 7.84 4.54
N LYS A 53 -12.60 8.89 5.05
CA LYS A 53 -13.15 8.95 6.41
C LYS A 53 -14.02 7.74 6.77
N LYS A 54 -14.91 7.32 5.86
CA LYS A 54 -15.82 6.19 6.09
C LYS A 54 -15.06 4.89 6.31
N VAL A 55 -14.05 4.64 5.49
CA VAL A 55 -13.21 3.45 5.55
C VAL A 55 -12.24 3.54 6.74
N CYS A 56 -11.67 4.71 6.99
CA CYS A 56 -10.71 4.95 8.07
C CYS A 56 -11.24 4.52 9.45
N SER A 57 -12.52 4.79 9.74
CA SER A 57 -13.15 4.41 11.01
C SER A 57 -13.39 2.91 11.15
N GLN A 58 -13.66 2.20 10.05
CA GLN A 58 -13.85 0.75 10.06
C GLN A 58 -12.51 0.02 10.23
N MET A 59 -11.47 0.62 9.65
CA MET A 59 -10.16 0.03 9.52
C MET A 59 -9.27 0.26 10.74
N SER A 60 -9.50 1.28 11.56
CA SER A 60 -8.72 1.48 12.80
C SER A 60 -8.77 0.31 13.79
N ALA A 61 -9.73 -0.62 13.66
CA ALA A 61 -9.87 -1.78 14.53
C ALA A 61 -9.03 -3.01 14.09
N VAL A 62 -8.59 -3.08 12.82
CA VAL A 62 -8.06 -4.34 12.26
C VAL A 62 -6.53 -4.45 12.25
N THR A 63 -5.79 -3.38 12.60
CA THR A 63 -4.32 -3.36 12.48
C THR A 63 -3.57 -3.84 13.73
N ASP A 64 -4.25 -4.47 14.68
CA ASP A 64 -3.65 -5.14 15.83
C ASP A 64 -3.91 -6.65 15.70
N THR A 65 -3.15 -7.31 14.83
CA THR A 65 -2.98 -8.76 14.92
C THR A 65 -1.53 -9.02 14.57
N ALA A 66 -0.81 -9.49 15.59
CA ALA A 66 0.63 -9.65 15.68
C ALA A 66 1.22 -10.61 14.64
#